data_AF-A0A2E9Y4Y4-F1
#
_entry.id   AF-A0A2E9Y4Y4-F1
#
_cell.length_a   1.000
_cell.length_b   1.000
_cell.length_c   1.000
_cell.angle_alpha   90.00
_cell.angle_beta   90.00
_cell.angle_gamma   90.00
#
_symmetry.space_group_name_H-M   'P 1'
#
loop_
_entity.id
_entity.type
_entity.pdbx_description
1 polymer ?
#
loop_
_entity_poly.entity_id
_entity_poly.type
_entity_poly.pdbx_seq_one_letter_code
_entity_poly.pdbx_strand_id
1 'polypeptide(L)'
;MNTVVALQFAYALTGSLYNFFSIARLKSGQTPLSATNPFKGVVIMAAVAGVTLTQPYLNGIPYTLGWLFLIVFLGRGAVTNHFRAIRHGRDLHLYSSRTAAHGAFLINAFGLTAGAIGIVLMIGYWLFPH
;
A
#
# COMPACT_ATOMS: atom_id res chain seq x y z
N MET A 1 17.65 3.49 -7.47
CA MET A 1 16.35 4.21 -7.30
C MET A 1 15.27 3.68 -8.24
N ASN A 2 15.53 3.58 -9.55
CA ASN A 2 14.54 3.17 -10.57
C ASN A 2 13.79 1.87 -10.25
N THR A 3 14.47 0.84 -9.74
CA THR A 3 13.84 -0.42 -9.35
C THR A 3 12.79 -0.22 -8.25
N VAL A 4 13.09 0.57 -7.21
CA VAL A 4 12.14 0.79 -6.11
C VAL A 4 10.93 1.58 -6.58
N VAL A 5 11.13 2.59 -7.43
CA VAL A 5 10.03 3.34 -8.07
C VAL A 5 9.12 2.39 -8.88
N ALA A 6 9.71 1.48 -9.67
CA ALA A 6 8.94 0.49 -10.41
C ALA A 6 8.15 -0.46 -9.50
N LEU A 7 8.77 -0.92 -8.40
CA LEU A 7 8.07 -1.74 -7.39
C LEU A 7 6.91 -0.99 -6.74
N GLN A 8 7.03 0.32 -6.54
CA GLN A 8 5.94 1.13 -5.99
C GLN A 8 4.77 1.28 -6.95
N PHE A 9 5.03 1.44 -8.25
CA PHE A 9 3.97 1.39 -9.24
C PHE A 9 3.32 0.01 -9.33
N ALA A 10 4.12 -1.07 -9.27
CA ALA A 10 3.59 -2.42 -9.23
C ALA A 10 2.71 -2.66 -7.98
N TYR A 11 3.12 -2.15 -6.82
CA TYR A 11 2.33 -2.16 -5.60
C TYR A 11 1.00 -1.39 -5.77
N ALA A 12 1.05 -0.13 -6.23
CA ALA A 12 -0.14 0.68 -6.44
C ALA A 12 -1.12 0.04 -7.44
N LEU A 13 -0.60 -0.54 -8.53
CA LEU A 13 -1.40 -1.25 -9.52
C LEU A 13 -2.06 -2.50 -8.90
N THR A 14 -1.27 -3.34 -8.24
CA THR A 14 -1.76 -4.58 -7.61
C THR A 14 -2.80 -4.28 -6.55
N GLY A 15 -2.55 -3.30 -5.68
CA GLY A 15 -3.49 -2.84 -4.67
C GLY A 15 -4.77 -2.25 -5.31
N SER A 16 -4.65 -1.52 -6.42
CA SER A 16 -5.82 -0.98 -7.12
C SER A 16 -6.69 -2.11 -7.68
N LEU A 17 -6.08 -3.10 -8.35
CA LEU A 17 -6.78 -4.28 -8.85
C LEU A 17 -7.50 -5.02 -7.72
N TYR A 18 -6.83 -5.22 -6.58
CA TYR A 18 -7.42 -5.86 -5.41
C TYR A 18 -8.65 -5.11 -4.88
N ASN A 19 -8.59 -3.78 -4.86
CA ASN A 19 -9.73 -2.94 -4.47
C ASN A 19 -10.84 -2.95 -5.53
N PHE A 20 -10.52 -2.92 -6.83
CA PHE A 20 -11.52 -3.03 -7.90
C PHE A 20 -12.26 -4.36 -7.87
N PHE A 21 -11.56 -5.48 -7.66
CA PHE A 21 -12.21 -6.78 -7.47
C PHE A 21 -13.09 -6.80 -6.22
N SER A 22 -12.67 -6.13 -5.14
CA SER A 22 -13.52 -5.97 -3.95
C SER A 22 -14.79 -5.17 -4.24
N ILE A 23 -14.71 -4.10 -5.04
CA ILE A 23 -15.87 -3.31 -5.48
C ILE A 23 -16.80 -4.16 -6.35
N ALA A 24 -16.24 -4.93 -7.30
CA ALA A 24 -17.03 -5.82 -8.15
C ALA A 24 -17.80 -6.85 -7.32
N ARG A 25 -17.15 -7.48 -6.33
CA ARG A 25 -17.78 -8.43 -5.40
C ARG A 25 -18.91 -7.78 -4.60
N LEU A 26 -18.69 -6.57 -4.07
CA LEU A 26 -19.73 -5.82 -3.35
C LEU A 26 -20.93 -5.53 -4.24
N LYS A 27 -20.71 -5.12 -5.49
CA LYS A 27 -21.78 -4.90 -6.47
C LYS A 27 -22.56 -6.17 -6.82
N SER A 28 -21.94 -7.34 -6.68
CA SER A 28 -22.58 -8.66 -6.84
C SER A 28 -23.19 -9.21 -5.53
N GLY A 29 -23.29 -8.42 -4.46
CA GLY A 29 -23.85 -8.86 -3.17
C GLY A 29 -22.93 -9.81 -2.38
N GLN A 30 -21.66 -9.93 -2.76
CA GLN A 30 -20.68 -10.78 -2.08
C GLN A 30 -19.83 -9.96 -1.10
N THR A 31 -19.23 -10.66 -0.14
CA THR A 31 -18.23 -10.06 0.76
C THR A 31 -16.98 -9.60 -0.02
N PRO A 32 -16.40 -8.43 0.33
CA PRO A 32 -15.22 -7.90 -0.34
C PRO A 32 -13.97 -8.75 -0.09
N LEU A 33 -12.89 -8.52 -0.84
CA LEU A 33 -11.62 -9.23 -0.60
C LEU A 33 -10.88 -8.72 0.65
N SER A 34 -11.25 -7.54 1.17
CA SER A 34 -10.66 -6.92 2.35
C SER A 34 -11.74 -6.26 3.22
N ALA A 35 -11.52 -6.25 4.54
CA ALA A 35 -12.36 -5.53 5.50
C ALA A 35 -12.28 -3.99 5.38
N THR A 36 -11.30 -3.45 4.66
CA THR A 36 -11.17 -2.01 4.42
C THR A 36 -12.11 -1.56 3.30
N ASN A 37 -12.67 -0.35 3.41
CA ASN A 37 -13.48 0.23 2.33
C ASN A 37 -12.67 0.30 1.02
N PRO A 38 -13.08 -0.43 -0.05
CA PRO A 38 -12.25 -0.56 -1.24
C PRO A 38 -12.24 0.71 -2.11
N PHE A 39 -13.25 1.57 -2.01
CA PHE A 39 -13.24 2.87 -2.69
C PHE A 39 -12.15 3.78 -2.11
N LYS A 40 -12.04 3.83 -0.78
CA LYS A 40 -10.93 4.52 -0.10
C LYS A 40 -9.59 3.88 -0.49
N GLY A 41 -9.55 2.55 -0.60
CA GLY A 41 -8.37 1.81 -1.07
C GLY A 41 -7.87 2.28 -2.44
N VAL A 42 -8.76 2.44 -3.43
CA VAL A 42 -8.38 2.97 -4.76
C VAL A 42 -7.78 4.37 -4.65
N VAL A 43 -8.40 5.28 -3.88
CA VAL A 43 -7.88 6.64 -3.69
C VAL A 43 -6.48 6.62 -3.05
N ILE A 44 -6.28 5.76 -2.05
CA ILE A 44 -4.98 5.58 -1.39
C ILE A 44 -3.93 5.06 -2.38
N MET A 45 -4.27 4.10 -3.25
CA MET A 45 -3.34 3.61 -4.28
C MET A 45 -3.00 4.69 -5.31
N ALA A 46 -3.96 5.54 -5.68
CA ALA A 46 -3.69 6.71 -6.51
C ALA A 46 -2.74 7.69 -5.82
N ALA A 47 -2.90 7.91 -4.51
CA ALA A 47 -1.98 8.73 -3.73
C ALA A 47 -0.57 8.12 -3.65
N VAL A 48 -0.46 6.79 -3.48
CA VAL A 48 0.83 6.07 -3.54
C VAL A 48 1.51 6.29 -4.89
N ALA A 49 0.79 6.13 -6.01
CA ALA A 49 1.33 6.38 -7.34
C ALA A 49 1.73 7.85 -7.53
N GLY A 50 0.88 8.79 -7.07
CA GLY A 50 1.15 10.22 -7.11
C GLY A 50 2.42 10.61 -6.34
N VAL A 51 2.56 10.17 -5.10
CA VAL A 51 3.78 10.38 -4.30
C VAL A 51 4.98 9.74 -5.00
N THR A 52 4.84 8.54 -5.57
CA THR A 52 5.91 7.87 -6.30
C THR A 52 6.36 8.65 -7.54
N LEU A 53 5.41 9.24 -8.29
CA LEU A 53 5.69 10.14 -9.42
C LEU A 53 6.48 11.38 -9.00
N THR A 54 6.47 11.76 -7.72
CA THR A 54 7.23 12.93 -7.27
C THR A 54 8.73 12.69 -7.08
N GLN A 55 9.19 11.44 -7.21
CA GLN A 55 10.59 11.06 -6.99
C GLN A 55 11.63 11.90 -7.76
N PRO A 56 11.46 12.19 -9.07
CA PRO A 56 12.46 12.95 -9.83
C PRO A 56 12.43 14.46 -9.55
N TYR A 57 11.41 14.98 -8.85
CA TYR A 57 11.24 16.41 -8.64
C TYR A 57 11.79 16.86 -7.30
N LEU A 58 12.27 18.10 -7.23
CA LEU A 58 12.72 18.75 -5.99
C LEU A 58 13.66 17.85 -5.17
N ASN A 59 14.61 17.20 -5.86
CA ASN A 59 15.57 16.27 -5.27
C ASN A 59 14.92 15.12 -4.46
N GLY A 60 13.69 14.72 -4.78
CA GLY A 60 12.99 13.65 -4.10
C GLY A 60 12.45 14.00 -2.70
N ILE A 61 12.43 15.28 -2.32
CA ILE A 61 11.86 15.73 -1.02
C ILE A 61 10.36 15.38 -0.92
N PRO A 62 9.51 15.69 -1.92
CA PRO A 62 8.08 15.39 -1.83
C PRO A 62 7.82 13.89 -1.75
N TYR A 63 8.61 13.09 -2.48
CA TYR A 63 8.58 11.63 -2.42
C TYR A 63 8.85 11.13 -1.00
N THR A 64 9.92 11.63 -0.38
CA THR A 64 10.34 11.21 0.96
C THR A 64 9.30 11.55 2.02
N LEU A 65 8.82 12.80 2.03
CA LEU A 65 7.79 13.23 3.00
C LEU A 65 6.46 12.50 2.79
N GLY A 66 6.04 12.35 1.52
CA GLY A 66 4.83 11.60 1.18
C GLY A 66 4.91 10.14 1.63
N TRP A 67 6.05 9.48 1.41
CA TRP A 67 6.24 8.10 1.85
C TRP A 67 6.34 7.95 3.35
N LEU A 68 6.98 8.88 4.07
CA LEU A 68 6.98 8.88 5.55
C LEU A 68 5.55 8.93 6.09
N PHE A 69 4.72 9.82 5.54
CA PHE A 69 3.30 9.91 5.89
C PHE A 69 2.56 8.60 5.56
N LEU A 70 2.71 8.09 4.33
CA LEU A 70 2.06 6.86 3.88
C LEU A 70 2.46 5.65 4.73
N ILE A 71 3.71 5.55 5.17
CA ILE A 71 4.18 4.46 6.02
C ILE A 71 3.45 4.45 7.36
N VAL A 72 3.36 5.62 8.02
CA VAL A 72 2.64 5.75 9.28
C VAL A 72 1.15 5.47 9.09
N PHE A 73 0.55 6.05 8.04
CA PHE A 73 -0.87 5.95 7.76
C PHE A 73 -1.30 4.50 7.42
N LEU A 74 -0.63 3.86 6.47
CA LEU A 74 -0.92 2.48 6.06
C LEU A 74 -0.52 1.46 7.11
N GLY A 75 0.58 1.70 7.83
CA GLY A 75 1.08 0.83 8.90
C GLY A 75 0.09 0.73 10.06
N ARG A 76 -0.35 1.87 10.60
CA ARG A 76 -1.33 1.91 11.70
C ARG A 76 -2.73 1.50 11.25
N GLY A 77 -3.08 1.76 9.98
CA GLY A 77 -4.37 1.42 9.39
C GLY A 77 -4.39 0.01 8.80
N ALA A 78 -4.26 -0.06 7.47
CA ALA A 78 -4.49 -1.28 6.69
C ALA A 78 -3.66 -2.48 7.17
N VAL A 79 -2.35 -2.31 7.35
CA VAL A 79 -1.44 -3.42 7.71
C VAL A 79 -1.77 -4.01 9.08
N THR A 80 -1.92 -3.16 10.09
CA THR A 80 -2.26 -3.60 11.45
C THR A 80 -3.63 -4.29 11.49
N ASN A 81 -4.61 -3.78 10.73
CA ASN A 81 -5.94 -4.37 10.68
C ASN A 81 -5.91 -5.76 10.02
N HIS A 82 -5.22 -5.93 8.89
CA HIS A 82 -5.07 -7.24 8.25
C HIS A 82 -4.30 -8.21 9.14
N PHE A 83 -3.23 -7.75 9.79
CA PHE A 83 -2.46 -8.58 10.72
C PHE A 83 -3.32 -9.08 11.89
N ARG A 84 -4.12 -8.19 12.50
CA ARG A 84 -5.04 -8.57 13.59
C ARG A 84 -6.10 -9.55 13.13
N ALA A 85 -6.61 -9.40 11.91
CA ALA A 85 -7.56 -10.35 11.34
C ALA A 85 -6.95 -11.74 11.14
N ILE A 86 -5.73 -11.80 10.61
CA ILE A 86 -5.00 -13.05 10.39
C ILE A 86 -4.63 -13.71 11.73
N ARG A 87 -4.03 -12.95 12.65
CA ARG A 87 -3.44 -13.50 13.88
C ARG A 87 -4.46 -13.78 14.98
N HIS A 88 -5.48 -12.93 15.10
CA HIS A 88 -6.45 -12.97 16.20
C HIS A 88 -7.87 -13.25 15.75
N GLY A 89 -8.11 -13.49 14.45
CA GLY A 89 -9.45 -13.74 13.89
C GLY A 89 -10.39 -12.54 13.92
N ARG A 90 -9.92 -11.36 14.35
CA ARG A 90 -10.74 -10.14 14.45
C ARG A 90 -11.21 -9.71 13.06
N ASP A 91 -12.51 -9.46 12.90
CA ASP A 91 -13.09 -8.98 11.65
C ASP A 91 -12.87 -9.90 10.43
N LEU A 92 -12.48 -11.17 10.66
CA LEU A 92 -12.20 -12.11 9.58
C LEU A 92 -13.45 -12.41 8.73
N HIS A 93 -14.63 -12.31 9.32
CA HIS A 93 -15.93 -12.46 8.65
C HIS A 93 -16.22 -11.34 7.64
N LEU A 94 -15.50 -10.21 7.70
CA LEU A 94 -15.59 -9.12 6.72
C LEU A 94 -14.78 -9.39 5.45
N TYR A 95 -13.96 -10.45 5.44
CA TYR A 95 -13.20 -10.88 4.27
C TYR A 95 -13.94 -11.98 3.54
N SER A 96 -13.78 -12.04 2.23
CA SER A 96 -14.25 -13.17 1.41
C SER A 96 -13.65 -14.51 1.82
N SER A 97 -12.42 -14.53 2.32
CA SER A 97 -11.73 -15.73 2.77
C SER A 97 -10.49 -15.39 3.61
N ARG A 98 -9.94 -16.39 4.33
CA ARG A 98 -8.63 -16.26 4.99
C ARG A 98 -7.51 -15.96 4.01
N THR A 99 -7.53 -16.54 2.82
CA THR A 99 -6.54 -16.30 1.76
C THR A 99 -6.58 -14.84 1.31
N ALA A 100 -7.78 -14.25 1.18
CA ALA A 100 -7.94 -12.84 0.88
C ALA A 100 -7.37 -11.95 2.01
N ALA A 101 -7.58 -12.30 3.28
CA ALA A 101 -6.95 -11.56 4.38
C ALA A 101 -5.41 -11.56 4.28
N HIS A 102 -4.79 -12.70 3.97
CA HIS A 102 -3.35 -12.80 3.75
C HIS A 102 -2.89 -12.01 2.52
N GLY A 103 -3.62 -12.10 1.41
CA GLY A 103 -3.33 -11.32 0.21
C GLY A 103 -3.33 -9.82 0.48
N ALA A 104 -4.37 -9.32 1.16
CA ALA A 104 -4.45 -7.92 1.54
C ALA A 104 -3.29 -7.49 2.46
N PHE A 105 -2.93 -8.32 3.44
CA PHE A 105 -1.77 -8.07 4.31
C PHE A 105 -0.47 -8.00 3.52
N LEU A 106 -0.18 -9.00 2.69
CA LEU A 106 1.08 -9.11 1.94
C LEU A 106 1.26 -7.97 0.95
N ILE A 107 0.20 -7.59 0.24
CA ILE A 107 0.23 -6.44 -0.70
C ILE A 107 0.63 -5.16 0.05
N ASN A 108 -0.02 -4.85 1.16
CA ASN A 108 0.27 -3.62 1.92
C ASN A 108 1.63 -3.69 2.62
N ALA A 109 2.00 -4.84 3.21
CA ALA A 109 3.28 -5.03 3.87
C ALA A 109 4.45 -4.87 2.88
N PHE A 110 4.33 -5.47 1.68
CA PHE A 110 5.29 -5.29 0.61
C PHE A 110 5.46 -3.82 0.21
N GLY A 111 4.35 -3.12 -0.04
CA GLY A 111 4.36 -1.69 -0.40
C GLY A 111 5.06 -0.82 0.65
N LEU A 112 4.76 -1.07 1.93
CA LEU A 112 5.42 -0.40 3.06
C LEU A 112 6.92 -0.66 3.10
N THR A 113 7.34 -1.92 2.98
CA THR A 113 8.75 -2.29 3.02
C THR A 113 9.51 -1.65 1.85
N ALA A 114 8.98 -1.74 0.64
CA ALA A 114 9.57 -1.07 -0.52
C ALA A 114 9.62 0.46 -0.34
N GLY A 115 8.65 1.05 0.36
CA GLY A 115 8.58 2.51 0.58
C GLY A 115 9.64 2.97 1.55
N ALA A 116 9.82 2.20 2.63
CA ALA A 116 10.89 2.43 3.59
C ALA A 116 12.28 2.31 2.94
N ILE A 117 12.49 1.30 2.09
CA ILE A 117 13.74 1.15 1.31
C ILE A 117 13.95 2.38 0.42
N GLY A 118 12.89 2.85 -0.26
CA GLY A 118 12.95 4.04 -1.11
C GLY A 118 13.40 5.29 -0.36
N ILE A 119 12.86 5.52 0.84
CA ILE A 119 13.29 6.62 1.72
C ILE A 119 14.76 6.49 2.09
N VAL A 120 15.20 5.30 2.52
CA VAL A 120 16.60 5.08 2.92
C VAL A 120 17.55 5.35 1.76
N LEU A 121 17.22 4.88 0.56
CA LEU A 121 18.02 5.14 -0.64
C LEU A 121 18.06 6.64 -1.00
N MET A 122 16.95 7.36 -0.80
CA MET A 122 16.89 8.79 -1.09
C MET A 122 17.74 9.60 -0.11
N ILE A 123 17.64 9.28 1.19
CA ILE A 123 18.50 9.89 2.22
C ILE A 123 19.97 9.57 1.94
N GLY A 124 20.28 8.33 1.57
CA GLY A 124 21.63 7.92 1.19
C GLY A 124 22.17 8.74 0.02
N TYR A 125 21.35 8.98 -1.01
CA TYR A 125 21.71 9.84 -2.15
C TYR A 125 21.98 11.29 -1.73
N TRP A 126 21.22 11.84 -0.77
CA TRP A 126 21.48 13.19 -0.27
C TRP A 126 22.77 13.31 0.54
N LEU A 127 23.09 12.28 1.33
CA LEU A 127 24.29 12.27 2.18
C LEU A 127 25.56 11.96 1.37
N PHE A 128 25.44 11.16 0.32
CA PHE A 128 26.55 10.69 -0.49
C PHE A 128 26.23 10.85 -1.98
N PRO A 129 26.22 12.10 -2.50
CA PRO A 129 26.03 12.35 -3.92
C PRO A 129 27.26 11.82 -4.68
N HIS A 130 27.07 10.76 -5.43
CA HIS A 130 28.07 10.16 -6.33
C HIS A 130 27.52 10.18 -7.76
#